data_AF-A0A127SRT4-F1
#
_entry.id   AF-A0A127SRT4-F1
#
_cell.length_a   1.000
_cell.length_b   1.000
_cell.length_c   1.000
_cell.angle_alpha   90.00
_cell.angle_beta   90.00
_cell.angle_gamma   90.00
#
_symmetry.space_group_name_H-M   'P 1'
#
loop_
_entity.id
_entity.type
_entity.pdbx_description
1 polymer ?
#
loop_
_entity_poly.entity_id
_entity_poly.type
_entity_poly.pdbx_seq_one_letter_code
_entity_poly.pdbx_strand_id
1 'polypeptide(L)' 'QKVPHIAFEVQDIEKEIRERKLTVLTPVNSPADGIWVAMIEHNGAPIELIQFEKGK' A
#
# COMPACT_ATOMS: atom_id res chain seq x y z
N GLN A 1 3.37 7.77 -9.00
CA GLN A 1 2.43 7.74 -10.16
C GLN A 1 2.08 9.16 -10.61
N LYS A 2 1.52 9.35 -11.82
CA LYS A 2 0.99 10.65 -12.32
C LYS A 2 -0.55 10.69 -12.50
N VAL A 3 -1.23 9.55 -12.34
CA VAL A 3 -2.69 9.43 -12.47
C VAL A 3 -3.31 9.32 -11.08
N PRO A 4 -4.44 10.00 -10.79
CA PRO A 4 -5.14 9.86 -9.52
C PRO A 4 -5.56 8.41 -9.27
N HIS A 5 -5.42 7.95 -8.03
CA HIS A 5 -5.87 6.64 -7.58
C HIS A 5 -6.28 6.73 -6.11
N ILE A 6 -6.95 5.69 -5.63
CA ILE A 6 -7.40 5.59 -4.23
C ILE A 6 -6.31 4.87 -3.42
N ALA A 7 -6.02 5.41 -2.24
CA ALA A 7 -5.11 4.81 -1.28
C ALA A 7 -5.82 4.58 0.07
N PHE A 8 -5.53 3.46 0.73
CA PHE A 8 -5.89 3.24 2.13
C PHE A 8 -4.64 3.33 3.01
N GLU A 9 -4.72 4.16 4.04
CA GLU A 9 -3.68 4.21 5.07
C GLU A 9 -3.77 2.97 5.98
N VAL A 10 -2.64 2.33 6.24
CA VAL A 10 -2.52 1.15 7.09
C VAL A 10 -1.37 1.28 8.08
N GLN A 11 -1.50 0.58 9.21
CA GLN A 11 -0.46 0.61 10.26
C GLN A 11 0.75 -0.27 9.94
N ASP A 12 0.53 -1.41 9.28
CA ASP A 12 1.57 -2.39 8.91
C ASP A 12 1.19 -3.01 7.56
N ILE A 13 1.80 -2.53 6.49
CA ILE A 13 1.47 -2.90 5.10
C ILE A 13 1.74 -4.39 4.82
N GLU A 14 2.83 -4.94 5.35
CA GLU A 14 3.20 -6.34 5.16
C GLU A 14 2.22 -7.27 5.88
N LYS A 15 1.80 -6.87 7.09
CA LYS A 15 0.78 -7.60 7.85
C LYS A 15 -0.56 -7.61 7.12
N GLU A 16 -1.05 -6.45 6.67
CA GLU A 16 -2.34 -6.36 5.97
C GLU A 16 -2.34 -7.17 4.67
N ILE A 17 -1.26 -7.11 3.88
CA ILE A 17 -1.11 -7.92 2.66
C ILE A 17 -1.18 -9.42 2.98
N ARG A 18 -0.39 -9.89 3.95
CA ARG A 18 -0.30 -11.30 4.31
C ARG A 18 -1.59 -11.85 4.90
N GLU A 19 -2.14 -11.16 5.90
CA GLU A 19 -3.30 -11.66 6.66
C GLU A 19 -4.59 -11.64 5.84
N ARG A 20 -4.75 -10.64 4.97
CA ARG A 20 -5.91 -10.55 4.07
C ARG A 20 -5.70 -11.26 2.74
N LYS A 21 -4.50 -11.81 2.50
CA LYS A 21 -4.12 -12.51 1.26
C LYS A 21 -4.35 -11.64 0.02
N LEU A 22 -3.92 -10.38 0.10
CA LEU A 22 -4.12 -9.42 -0.99
C LEU A 22 -3.21 -9.77 -2.17
N THR A 23 -3.76 -9.70 -3.38
CA THR A 23 -2.98 -9.87 -4.61
C THR A 23 -2.14 -8.62 -4.83
N VAL A 24 -0.82 -8.73 -4.74
CA VAL A 24 0.11 -7.62 -4.93
C VAL A 24 0.40 -7.42 -6.41
N LEU A 25 0.13 -6.22 -6.92
CA LEU A 25 0.44 -5.78 -8.28
C LEU A 25 1.81 -5.08 -8.36
N THR A 26 2.18 -4.36 -7.30
CA THR A 26 3.51 -3.76 -7.12
C THR A 26 3.97 -4.01 -5.70
N PRO A 27 5.14 -4.65 -5.49
CA PRO A 27 5.66 -4.96 -4.16
C PRO A 27 5.80 -3.72 -3.27
N VAL A 28 5.86 -3.94 -1.96
CA VAL A 28 6.11 -2.88 -0.99
C VAL A 28 7.43 -2.18 -1.33
N ASN A 29 7.38 -0.86 -1.50
CA ASN A 29 8.55 -0.02 -1.72
C ASN A 29 8.43 1.30 -0.95
N SER A 30 9.54 2.03 -0.80
CA SER A 30 9.58 3.31 -0.09
C SER A 30 9.85 4.46 -1.06
N PRO A 31 8.83 5.27 -1.41
CA PRO A 31 9.01 6.42 -2.31
C PRO A 31 9.68 7.61 -1.61
N ALA A 32 9.63 7.67 -0.28
CA ALA A 32 10.27 8.69 0.55
C ALA A 32 10.48 8.14 1.96
N ASP A 33 11.41 8.73 2.71
CA ASP A 33 11.73 8.33 4.08
C ASP A 33 10.49 8.33 4.98
N GLY A 34 10.23 7.18 5.59
CA GLY A 34 9.08 6.98 6.48
C GLY A 34 7.75 6.78 5.75
N ILE A 35 7.76 6.55 4.43
CA ILE A 35 6.58 6.20 3.64
C ILE A 35 6.82 4.85 2.98
N TRP A 36 5.86 3.94 3.08
CA TRP A 36 5.83 2.68 2.35
C TRP A 36 4.53 2.57 1.58
N VAL A 37 4.61 2.10 0.34
CA VAL A 37 3.44 1.89 -0.51
C VAL A 37 3.50 0.53 -1.19
N ALA A 38 2.35 -0.02 -1.53
CA ALA A 38 2.19 -1.16 -2.42
C ALA A 38 0.91 -1.01 -3.22
N MET A 39 0.91 -1.46 -4.48
CA MET A 39 -0.34 -1.59 -5.23
C MET A 39 -0.87 -3.01 -5.10
N ILE A 40 -2.15 -3.13 -4.78
CA ILE A 40 -2.89 -4.38 -4.72
C ILE A 40 -4.05 -4.37 -5.72
N GLU A 41 -4.53 -5.56 -6.07
CA GLU A 41 -5.84 -5.72 -6.69
C GLU A 41 -6.90 -5.88 -5.59
N HIS A 42 -7.97 -5.10 -5.68
CA HIS A 42 -9.17 -5.30 -4.88
C HIS A 42 -10.40 -5.16 -5.77
N ASN A 43 -11.21 -6.22 -5.86
CA ASN A 43 -12.40 -6.29 -6.71
C ASN A 43 -12.11 -5.88 -8.18
N GLY A 44 -10.98 -6.33 -8.73
CA GLY A 44 -10.57 -6.03 -10.11
C GLY A 44 -10.06 -4.60 -10.35
N ALA A 45 -9.95 -3.77 -9.30
CA ALA A 45 -9.40 -2.42 -9.39
C ALA A 45 -8.04 -2.31 -8.68
N PRO A 46 -7.11 -1.49 -9.21
CA PRO A 46 -5.84 -1.21 -8.55
C PRO A 46 -6.05 -0.22 -7.40
N ILE A 47 -5.63 -0.61 -6.20
CA ILE A 47 -5.71 0.21 -4.98
C ILE A 47 -4.33 0.31 -4.34
N GLU A 48 -3.94 1.49 -3.88
CA GLU A 48 -2.68 1.67 -3.13
C GLU A 48 -2.92 1.42 -1.63
N LEU A 49 -2.01 0.70 -0.98
CA LEU A 49 -1.85 0.77 0.46
C LEU A 49 -0.71 1.72 0.77
N ILE A 50 -0.88 2.60 1.76
CA ILE A 50 0.15 3.52 2.22
C ILE A 50 0.35 3.37 3.73
N GLN A 51 1.59 3.32 4.17
CA GLN A 51 1.96 3.31 5.58
C GLN A 51 2.91 4.47 5.85
N PHE A 52 2.63 5.19 6.93
CA PHE A 52 3.53 6.23 7.47
C PHE A 52 4.29 5.69 8.68
N GLU A 53 5.52 6.18 8.84
CA GLU A 53 6.32 5.99 10.04
C GLU A 53 5.57 6.55 11.26
N LYS A 54 5.47 5.77 12.34
CA LYS A 54 4.77 6.19 13.55
C LYS A 54 5.49 7.40 14.18
N GLY A 55 4.74 8.48 14.42
CA GLY A 55 5.24 9.67 15.12
C GLY A 55 5.60 10.85 14.21
N LYS A 56 5.24 10.80 12.92
CA LYS A 56 5.15 11.96 12.04
C LYS A 56 3.71 12.27 11.69
#